data_AF-A0A924YM54-F1
#
_entry.id   AF-A0A924YM54-F1
#
_cell.length_a   1.000
_cell.length_b   1.000
_cell.length_c   1.000
_cell.angle_alpha   90.00
_cell.angle_beta   90.00
_cell.angle_gamma   90.00
#
_symmetry.space_group_name_H-M   'P 1'
#
loop_
_entity.id
_entity.type
_entity.pdbx_description
1 polymer ?
#
loop_
_entity_poly.entity_id
_entity_poly.type
_entity_poly.pdbx_seq_one_letter_code
_entity_poly.pdbx_strand_id
1 'polypeptide(L)'
;AFASVVDRLLASPHYGERMAQHWLDVVRYADSAGFANDYERGNAWRYRDYVVRTFNSDKPYNQFVREQLAGDELYEDAKPEDQNSELLIATGFLRMGPWELTGMEVAKVARQRFLDDVSNSVGETFLAHSLQCARCHDHKFDPVPTRDYYSLQAVFATTQLAERPTPFLPGENLSGFEEKKYLELRRAEYLAVLVELDDQLLTAAQTWFREQGVNPARWNATVENVPTKPATNRRREFKDVFQAARSTLLKEGLPENQFPPKYVGFTPQDYGNERVARKGLERLRWELDRYEPFALAVYNGRTPQVVSITSPVRMPANRMTAGDLEETCVLTGGDPFGTGEKVKPGVLSVLGVLQKTSIPNGVEGRRQAFAEWVASAENPLTTRAIVNRIWLWHFDQPIAGNPNNFGSTGKKPTHPELLDWLAATFVEQGWSFKAMHRLIMTSDVYRRSTRHPDHTTLAEKDPTGTSYAAFKPRRLTAEELRDSMLAATGELNLALGGIPNRPEINLEAALQPRQVMGTFAAAWTPNPLPQQRHRRSIYALK
;
A
#
# COMPACT_ATOMS: atom_id res chain seq x y z
N ALA A 1 -20.46 5.13 36.31
CA ALA A 1 -20.69 6.17 35.29
C ALA A 1 -19.60 6.16 34.22
N PHE A 2 -18.37 6.62 34.52
CA PHE A 2 -17.29 6.75 33.51
C PHE A 2 -16.94 5.42 32.80
N ALA A 3 -16.72 4.34 33.56
CA ALA A 3 -16.42 3.02 32.98
C ALA A 3 -17.50 2.52 32.00
N SER A 4 -18.77 2.81 32.28
CA SER A 4 -19.90 2.47 31.39
C SER A 4 -19.88 3.27 30.08
N VAL A 5 -19.39 4.51 30.11
CA VAL A 5 -19.17 5.32 28.90
C VAL A 5 -18.06 4.71 28.05
N VAL A 6 -16.96 4.29 28.68
CA VAL A 6 -15.86 3.59 28.00
C VAL A 6 -16.39 2.33 27.31
N ASP A 7 -17.13 1.48 28.03
CA ASP A 7 -17.69 0.24 27.46
C ASP A 7 -18.60 0.51 26.26
N ARG A 8 -19.46 1.53 26.36
CA ARG A 8 -20.34 1.94 25.25
C ARG A 8 -19.54 2.42 24.02
N LEU A 9 -18.45 3.17 24.22
CA LEU A 9 -17.62 3.67 23.12
C LEU A 9 -16.80 2.54 22.47
N LEU A 10 -16.24 1.62 23.27
CA LEU A 10 -15.52 0.45 22.76
C LEU A 10 -16.44 -0.56 22.04
N ALA A 11 -17.72 -0.58 22.37
CA ALA A 11 -18.74 -1.39 21.69
C ALA A 11 -19.27 -0.72 20.40
N SER A 12 -18.98 0.56 20.17
CA SER A 12 -19.42 1.25 18.95
C SER A 12 -18.76 0.64 17.71
N PRO A 13 -19.48 0.45 16.59
CA PRO A 13 -18.86 0.03 15.34
C PRO A 13 -17.89 1.09 14.76
N HIS A 14 -17.94 2.32 15.26
CA HIS A 14 -17.05 3.41 14.88
C HIS A 14 -15.72 3.42 15.66
N TYR A 15 -15.58 2.55 16.67
CA TYR A 15 -14.31 2.32 17.37
C TYR A 15 -13.24 1.81 16.41
N GLY A 16 -13.58 0.81 15.58
CA GLY A 16 -12.65 0.22 14.63
C GLY A 16 -12.15 1.21 13.60
N GLU A 17 -13.00 2.13 13.13
CA GLU A 17 -12.58 3.22 12.23
C GLU A 17 -11.60 4.18 12.92
N ARG A 18 -11.84 4.52 14.19
CA ARG A 18 -10.94 5.40 14.93
C ARG A 18 -9.57 4.75 15.14
N MET A 19 -9.56 3.47 15.50
CA MET A 19 -8.31 2.73 15.69
C MET A 19 -7.59 2.44 14.38
N ALA A 20 -8.35 2.13 13.33
CA ALA A 20 -7.79 1.93 12.00
C ALA A 20 -7.09 3.19 11.50
N GLN A 21 -7.61 4.40 11.75
CA GLN A 21 -6.93 5.64 11.38
C GLN A 21 -5.49 5.68 11.92
N HIS A 22 -5.32 5.38 13.22
CA HIS A 22 -4.00 5.33 13.84
C HIS A 22 -3.11 4.23 13.25
N TRP A 23 -3.66 3.05 12.98
CA TRP A 23 -2.89 1.94 12.40
C TRP A 23 -2.48 2.21 10.95
N LEU A 24 -3.35 2.83 10.17
CA LEU A 24 -3.09 3.16 8.77
C LEU A 24 -1.92 4.14 8.62
N ASP A 25 -1.74 5.04 9.59
CA ASP A 25 -0.56 5.91 9.64
C ASP A 25 0.72 5.11 9.96
N VAL A 26 0.66 4.13 10.87
CA VAL A 26 1.79 3.24 11.20
C VAL A 26 2.26 2.47 9.98
N VAL A 27 1.33 1.92 9.21
CA VAL A 27 1.63 1.09 8.03
C VAL A 27 1.84 1.91 6.77
N ARG A 28 1.72 3.24 6.83
CA ARG A 28 1.92 4.17 5.69
C ARG A 28 0.92 3.90 4.55
N TYR A 29 -0.34 3.70 4.92
CA TYR A 29 -1.42 3.46 3.97
C TYR A 29 -1.56 4.61 2.96
N ALA A 30 -1.69 4.25 1.69
CA ALA A 30 -2.02 5.16 0.59
C ALA A 30 -2.87 4.42 -0.43
N ASP A 31 -3.80 5.14 -1.07
CA ASP A 31 -4.62 4.61 -2.16
C ASP A 31 -3.90 4.69 -3.53
N SER A 32 -2.66 5.18 -3.57
CA SER A 32 -1.82 5.25 -4.77
C SER A 32 -0.43 4.62 -4.56
N ALA A 33 0.28 4.35 -5.66
CA ALA A 33 1.56 3.65 -5.69
C ALA A 33 2.77 4.53 -5.37
N GLY A 34 2.63 5.86 -5.42
CA GLY A 34 3.73 6.82 -5.33
C GLY A 34 4.58 6.90 -6.61
N PHE A 35 5.73 7.56 -6.49
CA PHE A 35 6.68 7.79 -7.58
C PHE A 35 6.09 8.53 -8.80
N ALA A 36 6.50 8.19 -10.02
CA ALA A 36 6.35 9.05 -11.18
C ALA A 36 5.00 8.88 -11.89
N ASN A 37 4.51 7.65 -12.06
CA ASN A 37 3.16 7.44 -12.62
C ASN A 37 2.06 7.50 -11.56
N ASP A 38 2.39 7.19 -10.29
CA ASP A 38 1.49 7.27 -9.14
C ASP A 38 0.11 6.61 -9.40
N TYR A 39 0.13 5.37 -9.91
CA TYR A 39 -1.09 4.63 -10.21
C TYR A 39 -1.93 4.38 -8.96
N GLU A 40 -3.25 4.41 -9.09
CA GLU A 40 -4.14 4.00 -8.02
C GLU A 40 -3.95 2.52 -7.67
N ARG A 41 -4.00 2.21 -6.37
CA ARG A 41 -4.05 0.87 -5.81
C ARG A 41 -5.50 0.44 -5.68
N GLY A 42 -6.08 -0.07 -6.76
CA GLY A 42 -7.50 -0.40 -6.86
C GLY A 42 -8.06 -1.15 -5.64
N ASN A 43 -7.33 -2.11 -5.08
CA ASN A 43 -7.82 -2.93 -3.96
C ASN A 43 -7.27 -2.55 -2.57
N ALA A 44 -6.58 -1.41 -2.41
CA ALA A 44 -6.04 -0.97 -1.12
C ALA A 44 -7.14 -0.77 -0.06
N TRP A 45 -8.32 -0.28 -0.48
CA TRP A 45 -9.45 -0.04 0.40
C TRP A 45 -9.92 -1.29 1.17
N ARG A 46 -9.71 -2.49 0.60
CA ARG A 46 -10.04 -3.76 1.27
C ARG A 46 -9.15 -3.99 2.49
N TYR A 47 -7.86 -3.64 2.41
CA TYR A 47 -6.94 -3.70 3.54
C TYR A 47 -7.35 -2.70 4.63
N ARG A 48 -7.70 -1.47 4.25
CA ARG A 48 -8.23 -0.47 5.19
C ARG A 48 -9.43 -1.01 5.97
N ASP A 49 -10.38 -1.63 5.27
CA ASP A 49 -11.58 -2.17 5.90
C ASP A 49 -11.31 -3.43 6.73
N TYR A 50 -10.34 -4.26 6.34
CA TYR A 50 -9.84 -5.37 7.15
C TYR A 50 -9.29 -4.88 8.50
N VAL A 51 -8.54 -3.77 8.51
CA VAL A 51 -8.05 -3.16 9.75
C VAL A 51 -9.22 -2.67 10.61
N VAL A 52 -10.22 -2.00 10.02
CA VAL A 52 -11.44 -1.58 10.74
C VAL A 52 -12.16 -2.77 11.37
N ARG A 53 -12.38 -3.85 10.61
CA ARG A 53 -13.04 -5.07 11.09
C ARG A 53 -12.23 -5.75 12.20
N THR A 54 -10.91 -5.85 12.05
CA THR A 54 -9.97 -6.41 13.04
C THR A 54 -10.10 -5.72 14.39
N PHE A 55 -10.11 -4.39 14.43
CA PHE A 55 -10.30 -3.66 15.69
C PHE A 55 -11.72 -3.80 16.25
N ASN A 56 -12.74 -3.75 15.39
CA ASN A 56 -14.14 -3.91 15.85
C ASN A 56 -14.40 -5.28 16.48
N SER A 57 -13.86 -6.35 15.88
CA SER A 57 -13.94 -7.71 16.41
C SER A 57 -12.96 -7.97 17.55
N ASP A 58 -12.12 -6.99 17.90
CA ASP A 58 -11.06 -7.09 18.91
C ASP A 58 -10.15 -8.30 18.69
N LYS A 59 -9.73 -8.50 17.44
CA LYS A 59 -8.84 -9.60 17.07
C LYS A 59 -7.55 -9.52 17.91
N PRO A 60 -7.11 -10.64 18.51
CA PRO A 60 -5.84 -10.67 19.24
C PRO A 60 -4.69 -10.11 18.39
N TYR A 61 -3.92 -9.18 18.93
CA TYR A 61 -2.85 -8.50 18.18
C TYR A 61 -1.82 -9.48 17.61
N ASN A 62 -1.48 -10.55 18.32
CA ASN A 62 -0.59 -11.58 17.80
C ASN A 62 -1.14 -12.27 16.54
N GLN A 63 -2.44 -12.53 16.47
CA GLN A 63 -3.08 -13.04 15.25
C GLN A 63 -3.05 -11.98 14.14
N PHE A 64 -3.37 -10.73 14.45
CA PHE A 64 -3.29 -9.63 13.49
C PHE A 64 -1.89 -9.49 12.86
N VAL A 65 -0.83 -9.59 13.68
CA VAL A 65 0.56 -9.60 13.21
C VAL A 65 0.82 -10.77 12.25
N ARG A 66 0.38 -11.99 12.59
CA ARG A 66 0.56 -13.18 11.74
C ARG A 66 -0.10 -13.02 10.38
N GLU A 67 -1.34 -12.58 10.37
CA GLU A 67 -2.12 -12.39 9.14
C GLU A 67 -1.47 -11.34 8.24
N GLN A 68 -0.94 -10.23 8.79
CA GLN A 68 -0.30 -9.21 7.97
C GLN A 68 1.04 -9.65 7.34
N LEU A 69 1.81 -10.49 8.03
CA LEU A 69 3.12 -10.94 7.57
C LEU A 69 3.03 -12.17 6.65
N ALA A 70 2.08 -13.06 6.92
CA ALA A 70 2.03 -14.39 6.32
C ALA A 70 0.61 -14.88 5.99
N GLY A 71 -0.38 -13.99 5.93
CA GLY A 71 -1.78 -14.38 5.67
C GLY A 71 -1.95 -15.19 4.38
N ASP A 72 -1.19 -14.91 3.33
CA ASP A 72 -1.24 -15.68 2.09
C ASP A 72 -0.65 -17.10 2.21
N GLU A 73 0.37 -17.29 3.05
CA GLU A 73 0.87 -18.62 3.41
C GLU A 73 -0.18 -19.38 4.23
N LEU A 74 -0.76 -18.73 5.24
CA LEU A 74 -1.83 -19.30 6.07
C LEU A 74 -3.08 -19.66 5.25
N TYR A 75 -3.40 -18.88 4.23
CA TYR A 75 -4.49 -19.15 3.29
C TYR A 75 -4.21 -20.38 2.43
N GLU A 76 -2.97 -20.54 1.96
CA GLU A 76 -2.55 -21.67 1.13
C GLU A 76 -2.45 -22.98 1.93
N ASP A 77 -2.06 -22.89 3.21
CA ASP A 77 -2.01 -24.02 4.14
C ASP A 77 -3.41 -24.45 4.63
N ALA A 78 -4.38 -23.53 4.61
CA ALA A 78 -5.76 -23.81 5.05
C ALA A 78 -6.48 -24.75 4.08
N LYS A 79 -7.34 -25.61 4.65
CA LYS A 79 -8.26 -26.42 3.84
C LYS A 79 -9.21 -25.51 3.06
N PRO A 80 -9.68 -25.91 1.87
CA PRO A 80 -10.56 -25.07 1.04
C PRO A 80 -11.80 -24.52 1.76
N GLU A 81 -12.39 -25.28 2.68
CA GLU A 81 -13.54 -24.88 3.51
C GLU A 81 -13.19 -23.84 4.59
N ASP A 82 -11.93 -23.76 4.99
CA ASP A 82 -11.41 -22.86 6.02
C ASP A 82 -10.72 -21.62 5.41
N GLN A 83 -10.63 -21.55 4.07
CA GLN A 83 -9.98 -20.45 3.36
C GLN A 83 -10.73 -19.13 3.57
N ASN A 84 -10.10 -18.23 4.31
CA ASN A 84 -10.65 -16.92 4.64
C ASN A 84 -10.00 -15.81 3.78
N SER A 85 -10.82 -15.08 3.02
CA SER A 85 -10.38 -13.95 2.19
C SER A 85 -9.67 -12.84 2.98
N GLU A 86 -9.97 -12.68 4.27
CA GLU A 86 -9.27 -11.73 5.15
C GLU A 86 -7.77 -11.99 5.21
N LEU A 87 -7.33 -13.25 5.12
CA LEU A 87 -5.92 -13.61 5.16
C LEU A 87 -5.16 -13.05 3.95
N LEU A 88 -5.74 -13.10 2.76
CA LEU A 88 -5.14 -12.51 1.56
C LEU A 88 -5.12 -10.99 1.66
N ILE A 89 -6.22 -10.38 2.12
CA ILE A 89 -6.35 -8.93 2.31
C ILE A 89 -5.32 -8.41 3.31
N ALA A 90 -5.08 -9.12 4.41
CA ALA A 90 -4.15 -8.73 5.47
C ALA A 90 -2.72 -8.51 4.95
N THR A 91 -2.28 -9.33 3.99
CA THR A 91 -0.93 -9.21 3.40
C THR A 91 -0.72 -7.95 2.57
N GLY A 92 -1.78 -7.16 2.32
CA GLY A 92 -1.66 -5.81 1.79
C GLY A 92 -0.72 -4.92 2.61
N PHE A 93 -0.52 -5.20 3.90
CA PHE A 93 0.52 -4.57 4.72
C PHE A 93 1.90 -4.55 4.03
N LEU A 94 2.31 -5.66 3.40
CA LEU A 94 3.60 -5.79 2.71
C LEU A 94 3.66 -5.00 1.40
N ARG A 95 2.58 -4.31 1.00
CA ARG A 95 2.45 -3.51 -0.22
C ARG A 95 2.20 -2.03 0.04
N MET A 96 2.25 -1.59 1.29
CA MET A 96 1.93 -0.20 1.63
C MET A 96 3.04 0.78 1.22
N GLY A 97 4.31 0.34 1.16
CA GLY A 97 5.42 1.14 0.68
C GLY A 97 5.29 1.55 -0.79
N PRO A 98 5.84 2.73 -1.18
CA PRO A 98 5.78 3.18 -2.56
C PRO A 98 6.53 2.21 -3.46
N TRP A 99 5.95 1.88 -4.62
CA TRP A 99 6.57 0.94 -5.54
C TRP A 99 6.10 1.17 -6.97
N GLU A 100 7.07 1.22 -7.88
CA GLU A 100 6.87 1.38 -9.31
C GLU A 100 7.99 0.61 -10.04
N LEU A 101 7.70 0.17 -11.27
CA LEU A 101 8.73 -0.26 -12.21
C LEU A 101 8.45 0.35 -13.57
N THR A 102 9.23 1.37 -13.93
CA THR A 102 9.17 2.00 -15.26
C THR A 102 10.20 1.39 -16.20
N GLY A 103 10.00 1.53 -17.51
CA GLY A 103 10.99 1.04 -18.49
C GLY A 103 12.35 1.77 -18.47
N MET A 104 12.47 2.86 -17.72
CA MET A 104 13.74 3.58 -17.49
C MET A 104 14.46 3.10 -16.23
N GLU A 105 13.81 2.27 -15.43
CA GLU A 105 14.33 1.80 -14.15
C GLU A 105 14.98 0.43 -14.27
N VAL A 106 16.07 0.24 -13.52
CA VAL A 106 16.74 -1.06 -13.46
C VAL A 106 15.95 -1.97 -12.53
N ALA A 107 15.38 -3.06 -13.06
CA ALA A 107 14.51 -3.98 -12.33
C ALA A 107 15.14 -4.51 -11.02
N LYS A 108 16.45 -4.79 -11.02
CA LYS A 108 17.19 -5.22 -9.81
C LYS A 108 17.19 -4.15 -8.71
N VAL A 109 17.29 -2.88 -9.08
CA VAL A 109 17.26 -1.76 -8.13
C VAL A 109 15.84 -1.58 -7.59
N ALA A 110 14.82 -1.64 -8.44
CA ALA A 110 13.41 -1.57 -8.00
C ALA A 110 13.06 -2.72 -7.04
N ARG A 111 13.55 -3.93 -7.34
CA ARG A 111 13.41 -5.11 -6.48
C ARG A 111 14.09 -4.92 -5.12
N GLN A 112 15.33 -4.41 -5.09
CA GLN A 112 16.02 -4.14 -3.83
C GLN A 112 15.29 -3.09 -3.00
N ARG A 113 14.76 -2.02 -3.63
CA ARG A 113 13.97 -1.01 -2.90
C ARG A 113 12.73 -1.59 -2.23
N PHE A 114 12.03 -2.52 -2.89
CA PHE A 114 10.92 -3.23 -2.27
C PHE A 114 11.37 -4.04 -1.03
N LEU A 115 12.46 -4.80 -1.16
CA LEU A 115 12.98 -5.62 -0.07
C LEU A 115 13.45 -4.77 1.13
N ASP A 116 14.11 -3.65 0.84
CA ASP A 116 14.53 -2.68 1.86
C ASP A 116 13.32 -2.04 2.56
N ASP A 117 12.29 -1.63 1.78
CA ASP A 117 11.08 -1.03 2.34
C ASP A 117 10.32 -1.99 3.26
N VAL A 118 10.05 -3.22 2.79
CA VAL A 118 9.34 -4.23 3.59
C VAL A 118 10.12 -4.58 4.85
N SER A 119 11.44 -4.78 4.75
CA SER A 119 12.28 -5.13 5.90
C SER A 119 12.25 -4.02 6.95
N ASN A 120 12.36 -2.77 6.51
CA ASN A 120 12.30 -1.63 7.43
C ASN A 120 10.89 -1.41 8.01
N SER A 121 9.85 -1.53 7.18
CA SER A 121 8.45 -1.39 7.61
C SER A 121 8.11 -2.37 8.73
N VAL A 122 8.54 -3.63 8.56
CA VAL A 122 8.36 -4.68 9.56
C VAL A 122 9.15 -4.38 10.83
N GLY A 123 10.43 -3.99 10.69
CA GLY A 123 11.29 -3.62 11.81
C GLY A 123 10.72 -2.47 12.65
N GLU A 124 10.28 -1.40 12.01
CA GLU A 124 9.73 -0.23 12.70
C GLU A 124 8.35 -0.51 13.30
N THR A 125 7.46 -1.15 12.54
CA THR A 125 6.08 -1.42 12.97
C THR A 125 6.05 -2.38 14.16
N PHE A 126 6.71 -3.54 14.03
CA PHE A 126 6.57 -4.61 15.00
C PHE A 126 7.72 -4.70 15.98
N LEU A 127 8.94 -4.32 15.61
CA LEU A 127 10.10 -4.45 16.50
C LEU A 127 10.54 -3.12 17.11
N ALA A 128 9.88 -2.01 16.75
CA ALA A 128 10.29 -0.66 17.10
C ALA A 128 11.79 -0.42 16.85
N HIS A 129 12.29 -0.90 15.71
CA HIS A 129 13.70 -0.78 15.36
C HIS A 129 13.85 -0.34 13.90
N SER A 130 14.53 0.78 13.68
CA SER A 130 14.84 1.24 12.34
C SER A 130 16.08 0.50 11.83
N LEU A 131 15.92 -0.23 10.73
CA LEU A 131 16.95 -1.15 10.24
C LEU A 131 17.74 -0.57 9.06
N GLN A 132 17.36 0.61 8.55
CA GLN A 132 17.91 1.16 7.31
C GLN A 132 19.43 1.38 7.34
N CYS A 133 19.99 1.82 8.48
CA CYS A 133 21.43 2.04 8.59
C CYS A 133 22.22 0.73 8.42
N ALA A 134 21.65 -0.39 8.89
CA ALA A 134 22.27 -1.71 8.84
C ALA A 134 22.38 -2.28 7.42
N ARG A 135 21.80 -1.62 6.40
CA ARG A 135 21.90 -2.06 5.00
C ARG A 135 23.31 -1.87 4.42
N CYS A 136 24.03 -0.84 4.86
CA CYS A 136 25.32 -0.45 4.27
C CYS A 136 26.51 -0.82 5.15
N HIS A 137 26.31 -0.78 6.47
CA HIS A 137 27.33 -1.02 7.49
C HIS A 137 26.66 -1.48 8.78
N ASP A 138 27.41 -2.05 9.72
CA ASP A 138 26.85 -2.45 11.00
C ASP A 138 26.21 -1.26 11.69
N HIS A 139 25.05 -1.44 12.30
CA HIS A 139 24.29 -0.33 12.84
C HIS A 139 25.15 0.47 13.83
N LYS A 140 25.22 1.79 13.63
CA LYS A 140 26.22 2.66 14.29
C LYS A 140 26.13 2.61 15.82
N PHE A 141 24.93 2.44 16.35
CA PHE A 141 24.65 2.59 17.78
C PHE A 141 23.98 1.37 18.43
N ASP A 142 23.42 0.48 17.61
CA ASP A 142 22.64 -0.67 18.08
C ASP A 142 23.37 -1.94 17.67
N PRO A 143 23.27 -3.03 18.45
CA PRO A 143 23.96 -4.30 18.16
C PRO A 143 23.24 -5.07 17.04
N VAL A 144 23.10 -4.44 15.87
CA VAL A 144 22.50 -5.01 14.67
C VAL A 144 23.56 -5.04 13.58
N PRO A 145 24.27 -6.17 13.42
CA PRO A 145 25.18 -6.37 12.31
C PRO A 145 24.47 -6.27 10.96
N THR A 146 25.21 -5.86 9.94
CA THR A 146 24.76 -5.85 8.53
C THR A 146 24.21 -7.21 8.12
N ARG A 147 24.83 -8.30 8.62
CA ARG A 147 24.38 -9.67 8.37
C ARG A 147 22.97 -9.94 8.87
N ASP A 148 22.57 -9.38 10.01
CA ASP A 148 21.24 -9.57 10.58
C ASP A 148 20.17 -8.88 9.72
N TYR A 149 20.48 -7.69 9.21
CA TYR A 149 19.63 -6.99 8.25
C TYR A 149 19.32 -7.85 7.04
N TYR A 150 20.36 -8.39 6.39
CA TYR A 150 20.17 -9.23 5.20
C TYR A 150 19.56 -10.60 5.55
N SER A 151 19.78 -11.13 6.75
CA SER A 151 19.13 -12.36 7.21
C SER A 151 17.63 -12.15 7.42
N LEU A 152 17.21 -11.00 7.97
CA LEU A 152 15.81 -10.61 8.06
C LEU A 152 15.22 -10.34 6.68
N GLN A 153 15.93 -9.62 5.81
CA GLN A 153 15.49 -9.38 4.44
C GLN A 153 15.30 -10.68 3.64
N ALA A 154 16.14 -11.69 3.88
CA ALA A 154 16.02 -13.01 3.26
C ALA A 154 14.68 -13.71 3.56
N VAL A 155 13.98 -13.34 4.64
CA VAL A 155 12.61 -13.81 4.92
C VAL A 155 11.64 -13.37 3.81
N PHE A 156 11.82 -12.15 3.28
CA PHE A 156 10.96 -11.53 2.27
C PHE A 156 11.50 -11.64 0.83
N ALA A 157 12.71 -12.17 0.65
CA ALA A 157 13.35 -12.32 -0.67
C ALA A 157 12.54 -13.20 -1.66
N THR A 158 11.65 -14.06 -1.17
CA THR A 158 10.76 -14.88 -2.01
C THR A 158 9.36 -14.27 -2.17
N THR A 159 9.09 -13.12 -1.57
CA THR A 159 7.80 -12.43 -1.62
C THR A 159 7.70 -11.58 -2.89
N GLN A 160 6.61 -11.77 -3.63
CA GLN A 160 6.32 -11.09 -4.89
C GLN A 160 4.97 -10.37 -4.81
N LEU A 161 4.85 -9.23 -5.50
CA LEU A 161 3.66 -8.39 -5.49
C LEU A 161 2.59 -8.94 -6.44
N ALA A 162 1.33 -9.02 -5.99
CA ALA A 162 0.21 -9.35 -6.87
C ALA A 162 -1.15 -8.84 -6.37
N GLU A 163 -2.06 -8.65 -7.31
CA GLU A 163 -3.49 -8.71 -7.02
C GLU A 163 -3.92 -10.18 -7.06
N ARG A 164 -4.40 -10.69 -5.93
CA ARG A 164 -4.83 -12.10 -5.82
C ARG A 164 -6.35 -12.20 -5.96
N PRO A 165 -6.89 -13.17 -6.71
CA PRO A 165 -8.32 -13.45 -6.71
C PRO A 165 -8.78 -13.69 -5.28
N THR A 166 -9.79 -12.96 -4.84
CA THR A 166 -10.26 -12.94 -3.45
C THR A 166 -11.73 -12.55 -3.47
N PRO A 167 -12.65 -13.52 -3.31
CA PRO A 167 -14.09 -13.24 -3.24
C PRO A 167 -14.42 -12.14 -2.23
N PHE A 168 -15.49 -11.39 -2.49
CA PHE A 168 -16.00 -10.42 -1.52
C PHE A 168 -16.57 -11.15 -0.31
N LEU A 169 -16.24 -10.67 0.89
CA LEU A 169 -16.85 -11.17 2.12
C LEU A 169 -18.34 -10.78 2.16
N PRO A 170 -19.23 -11.59 2.79
CA PRO A 170 -20.65 -11.26 2.88
C PRO A 170 -20.98 -9.89 3.50
N GLY A 171 -20.09 -9.36 4.33
CA GLY A 171 -20.24 -8.04 4.98
C GLY A 171 -19.40 -6.92 4.37
N GLU A 172 -18.73 -7.14 3.23
CA GLU A 172 -18.02 -6.06 2.54
C GLU A 172 -19.01 -5.05 1.94
N ASN A 173 -18.73 -3.77 2.16
CA ASN A 173 -19.57 -2.70 1.62
C ASN A 173 -19.21 -2.45 0.15
N LEU A 174 -20.10 -2.89 -0.76
CA LEU A 174 -19.94 -2.69 -2.19
C LEU A 174 -20.70 -1.46 -2.73
N SER A 175 -21.15 -0.56 -1.85
CA SER A 175 -21.71 0.73 -2.30
C SER A 175 -20.68 1.52 -3.10
N GLY A 176 -21.13 2.21 -4.15
CA GLY A 176 -20.26 2.92 -5.08
C GLY A 176 -19.81 2.06 -6.26
N PHE A 177 -20.12 0.75 -6.30
CA PHE A 177 -19.76 -0.11 -7.45
C PHE A 177 -20.46 0.30 -8.74
N GLU A 178 -21.60 0.98 -8.65
CA GLU A 178 -22.27 1.61 -9.78
C GLU A 178 -21.41 2.67 -10.48
N GLU A 179 -20.41 3.24 -9.80
CA GLU A 179 -19.47 4.20 -10.40
C GLU A 179 -18.65 3.59 -11.53
N LYS A 180 -18.48 2.25 -11.56
CA LYS A 180 -17.84 1.51 -12.65
C LYS A 180 -18.43 1.88 -14.02
N LYS A 181 -19.75 2.14 -14.09
CA LYS A 181 -20.42 2.55 -15.33
C LYS A 181 -19.82 3.83 -15.93
N TYR A 182 -19.48 4.82 -15.09
CA TYR A 182 -18.89 6.08 -15.57
C TYR A 182 -17.46 5.88 -16.08
N LEU A 183 -16.69 5.02 -15.42
CA LEU A 183 -15.34 4.67 -15.88
C LEU A 183 -15.37 3.90 -17.21
N GLU A 184 -16.35 3.01 -17.39
CA GLU A 184 -16.55 2.31 -18.67
C GLU A 184 -17.01 3.24 -19.80
N LEU A 185 -17.85 4.24 -19.51
CA LEU A 185 -18.18 5.29 -20.47
C LEU A 185 -16.94 6.09 -20.89
N ARG A 186 -16.12 6.50 -19.91
CA ARG A 186 -14.85 7.20 -20.16
C ARG A 186 -13.86 6.35 -20.95
N ARG A 187 -13.82 5.05 -20.67
CA ARG A 187 -13.03 4.08 -21.43
C ARG A 187 -13.49 4.01 -22.89
N ALA A 188 -14.81 3.96 -23.12
CA ALA A 188 -15.38 3.97 -24.47
C ALA A 188 -15.07 5.27 -25.23
N GLU A 189 -15.13 6.43 -24.56
CA GLU A 189 -14.74 7.73 -25.15
C GLU A 189 -13.27 7.71 -25.63
N TYR A 190 -12.34 7.27 -24.79
CA TYR A 190 -10.93 7.19 -25.18
C TYR A 190 -10.69 6.20 -26.32
N LEU A 191 -11.40 5.06 -26.34
CA LEU A 191 -11.32 4.11 -27.45
C LEU A 191 -11.84 4.75 -28.75
N ALA A 192 -12.95 5.48 -28.71
CA ALA A 192 -13.50 6.17 -29.87
C ALA A 192 -12.54 7.22 -30.43
N VAL A 193 -11.91 8.03 -29.57
CA VAL A 193 -10.88 9.00 -29.96
C VAL A 193 -9.71 8.32 -30.68
N LEU A 194 -9.24 7.18 -30.17
CA LEU A 194 -8.13 6.45 -30.81
C LEU A 194 -8.52 5.86 -32.17
N VAL A 195 -9.77 5.41 -32.33
CA VAL A 195 -10.29 4.92 -33.63
C VAL A 195 -10.36 6.06 -34.65
N GLU A 196 -10.93 7.20 -34.27
CA GLU A 196 -11.01 8.38 -35.14
C GLU A 196 -9.63 8.85 -35.60
N LEU A 197 -8.66 8.88 -34.69
CA LEU A 197 -7.27 9.24 -35.00
C LEU A 197 -6.58 8.23 -35.92
N ASP A 198 -6.84 6.93 -35.76
CA ASP A 198 -6.31 5.88 -36.65
C ASP A 198 -6.88 6.02 -38.07
N ASP A 199 -8.18 6.27 -38.20
CA ASP A 199 -8.84 6.53 -39.50
C ASP A 199 -8.29 7.79 -40.17
N GLN A 200 -7.98 8.83 -39.39
CA GLN A 200 -7.30 10.04 -39.86
C GLN A 200 -5.90 9.72 -40.41
N LEU A 201 -5.11 8.91 -39.68
CA LEU A 201 -3.78 8.48 -40.15
C LEU A 201 -3.87 7.65 -41.43
N LEU A 202 -4.82 6.73 -41.53
CA LEU A 202 -5.04 5.91 -42.72
C LEU A 202 -5.49 6.76 -43.92
N THR A 203 -6.31 7.77 -43.71
CA THR A 203 -6.72 8.72 -44.76
C THR A 203 -5.54 9.59 -45.20
N ALA A 204 -4.77 10.12 -44.24
CA ALA A 204 -3.58 10.92 -44.49
C ALA A 204 -2.48 10.11 -45.20
N ALA A 205 -2.36 8.81 -44.91
CA ALA A 205 -1.47 7.89 -45.62
C ALA A 205 -1.74 7.87 -47.13
N GLN A 206 -3.00 7.78 -47.54
CA GLN A 206 -3.38 7.77 -48.96
C GLN A 206 -3.02 9.07 -49.66
N THR A 207 -3.16 10.20 -48.96
CA THR A 207 -2.73 11.51 -49.46
C THR A 207 -1.21 11.58 -49.59
N TRP A 208 -0.48 11.10 -48.58
CA TRP A 208 0.98 11.04 -48.60
C TRP A 208 1.52 10.18 -49.76
N PHE A 209 0.94 9.00 -50.03
CA PHE A 209 1.34 8.17 -51.18
C PHE A 209 1.19 8.91 -52.51
N ARG A 210 0.08 9.65 -52.68
CA ARG A 210 -0.17 10.47 -53.88
C ARG A 210 0.86 11.59 -54.03
N GLU A 211 1.20 12.27 -52.93
CA GLU A 211 2.16 13.37 -52.93
C GLU A 211 3.60 12.92 -53.16
N GLN A 212 4.01 11.78 -52.61
CA GLN A 212 5.36 11.23 -52.74
C GLN A 212 5.56 10.40 -54.01
N GLY A 213 4.49 10.11 -54.77
CA GLY A 213 4.55 9.26 -55.95
C GLY A 213 4.93 7.80 -55.65
N VAL A 214 4.68 7.33 -54.42
CA VAL A 214 4.99 5.97 -53.98
C VAL A 214 3.75 5.08 -54.15
N ASN A 215 3.94 3.85 -54.62
CA ASN A 215 2.83 2.91 -54.84
C ASN A 215 2.24 2.42 -53.50
N PRO A 216 0.94 2.66 -53.21
CA PRO A 216 0.31 2.25 -51.96
C PRO A 216 -0.04 0.76 -51.88
N ALA A 217 0.11 -0.02 -52.97
CA ALA A 217 -0.37 -1.40 -53.03
C ALA A 217 0.13 -2.29 -51.88
N ARG A 218 1.43 -2.17 -51.53
CA ARG A 218 2.01 -2.94 -50.43
C ARG A 218 1.44 -2.50 -49.07
N TRP A 219 1.27 -1.20 -48.86
CA TRP A 219 0.66 -0.65 -47.65
C TRP A 219 -0.79 -1.10 -47.50
N ASN A 220 -1.61 -0.95 -48.54
CA ASN A 220 -3.02 -1.35 -48.52
C ASN A 220 -3.17 -2.83 -48.22
N ALA A 221 -2.36 -3.68 -48.88
CA ALA A 221 -2.33 -5.11 -48.60
C ALA A 221 -1.93 -5.40 -47.14
N THR A 222 -0.96 -4.67 -46.57
CA THR A 222 -0.60 -4.84 -45.16
C THR A 222 -1.73 -4.41 -44.23
N VAL A 223 -2.40 -3.28 -44.49
CA VAL A 223 -3.54 -2.77 -43.70
C VAL A 223 -4.70 -3.77 -43.70
N GLU A 224 -5.08 -4.30 -44.87
CA GLU A 224 -6.14 -5.32 -45.00
C GLU A 224 -5.80 -6.61 -44.25
N ASN A 225 -4.52 -6.97 -44.20
CA ASN A 225 -4.03 -8.16 -43.50
C ASN A 225 -3.80 -7.95 -42.00
N VAL A 226 -4.00 -6.74 -41.45
CA VAL A 226 -3.97 -6.53 -40.01
C VAL A 226 -5.13 -7.32 -39.38
N PRO A 227 -4.87 -8.31 -38.50
CA PRO A 227 -5.91 -9.20 -38.00
C PRO A 227 -7.08 -8.44 -37.34
N THR A 228 -8.30 -8.67 -37.83
CA THR A 228 -9.53 -8.04 -37.33
C THR A 228 -10.05 -8.63 -36.02
N LYS A 229 -9.59 -9.82 -35.60
CA LYS A 229 -9.90 -10.40 -34.28
C LYS A 229 -8.86 -10.00 -33.22
N PRO A 230 -9.25 -9.59 -31.99
CA PRO A 230 -8.28 -9.44 -30.91
C PRO A 230 -7.55 -10.77 -30.75
N ALA A 231 -6.22 -10.75 -30.59
CA ALA A 231 -5.54 -11.94 -30.10
C ALA A 231 -6.20 -12.34 -28.78
N THR A 232 -6.37 -13.64 -28.54
CA THR A 232 -7.00 -14.22 -27.34
C THR A 232 -6.38 -13.73 -26.01
N ASN A 233 -5.22 -13.07 -26.07
CA ASN A 233 -4.64 -12.30 -24.98
C ASN A 233 -5.14 -10.85 -24.98
N ARG A 234 -5.89 -10.48 -23.92
CA ARG A 234 -6.46 -9.17 -23.55
C ARG A 234 -5.51 -7.95 -23.54
N ARG A 235 -4.32 -8.01 -24.17
CA ARG A 235 -3.26 -7.00 -23.99
C ARG A 235 -3.48 -5.67 -24.72
N ARG A 236 -4.34 -5.60 -25.75
CA ARG A 236 -4.67 -4.34 -26.43
C ARG A 236 -6.15 -4.30 -26.83
N GLU A 237 -6.90 -3.40 -26.18
CA GLU A 237 -8.34 -3.19 -26.40
C GLU A 237 -8.60 -2.30 -27.63
N PHE A 238 -7.74 -1.32 -27.85
CA PHE A 238 -7.64 -0.55 -29.09
C PHE A 238 -6.66 -1.23 -30.05
N LYS A 239 -7.06 -1.31 -31.32
CA LYS A 239 -6.22 -1.81 -32.41
C LYS A 239 -5.71 -0.62 -33.21
N ASP A 240 -4.42 -0.42 -33.12
CA ASP A 240 -3.71 0.61 -33.86
C ASP A 240 -3.34 0.04 -35.24
N VAL A 241 -4.26 0.15 -36.22
CA VAL A 241 -4.11 -0.47 -37.54
C VAL A 241 -2.96 0.20 -38.29
N PHE A 242 -2.88 1.53 -38.23
CA PHE A 242 -1.82 2.29 -38.86
C PHE A 242 -0.44 1.88 -38.33
N GLN A 243 -0.22 1.88 -37.01
CA GLN A 243 1.09 1.49 -36.45
C GLN A 243 1.39 0.01 -36.64
N ALA A 244 0.38 -0.86 -36.64
CA ALA A 244 0.56 -2.28 -36.94
C ALA A 244 1.08 -2.47 -38.37
N ALA A 245 0.47 -1.82 -39.36
CA ALA A 245 0.91 -1.86 -40.74
C ALA A 245 2.33 -1.30 -40.90
N ARG A 246 2.61 -0.14 -40.31
CA ARG A 246 3.96 0.46 -40.29
C ARG A 246 5.00 -0.48 -39.68
N SER A 247 4.69 -1.09 -38.54
CA SER A 247 5.60 -2.01 -37.84
C SER A 247 5.88 -3.27 -38.64
N THR A 248 4.90 -3.78 -39.38
CA THR A 248 5.07 -4.94 -40.26
C THR A 248 6.01 -4.62 -41.42
N LEU A 249 5.79 -3.50 -42.11
CA LEU A 249 6.67 -3.08 -43.23
C LEU A 249 8.10 -2.80 -42.77
N LEU A 250 8.28 -2.19 -41.59
CA LEU A 250 9.59 -1.95 -41.02
C LEU A 250 10.32 -3.28 -40.71
N LYS A 251 9.62 -4.28 -40.18
CA LYS A 251 10.18 -5.63 -39.92
C LYS A 251 10.53 -6.38 -41.20
N GLU A 252 9.81 -6.14 -42.28
CA GLU A 252 10.11 -6.67 -43.61
C GLU A 252 11.30 -5.95 -44.29
N GLY A 253 11.92 -4.98 -43.61
CA GLY A 253 13.08 -4.24 -44.11
C GLY A 253 12.74 -3.20 -45.17
N LEU A 254 11.46 -2.80 -45.27
CA LEU A 254 11.08 -1.73 -46.18
C LEU A 254 11.71 -0.40 -45.72
N PRO A 255 12.33 0.39 -46.60
CA PRO A 255 12.88 1.70 -46.23
C PRO A 255 11.79 2.67 -45.77
N GLU A 256 12.07 3.48 -44.74
CA GLU A 256 11.08 4.41 -44.16
C GLU A 256 10.54 5.46 -45.12
N ASN A 257 11.21 5.72 -46.24
CA ASN A 257 10.73 6.62 -47.29
C ASN A 257 9.72 5.95 -48.26
N GLN A 258 9.42 4.66 -48.10
CA GLN A 258 8.46 3.92 -48.93
C GLN A 258 7.10 3.70 -48.26
N PHE A 259 6.89 4.23 -47.06
CA PHE A 259 5.61 4.19 -46.36
C PHE A 259 5.44 5.42 -45.46
N PRO A 260 4.20 5.76 -45.06
CA PRO A 260 3.91 7.03 -44.41
C PRO A 260 4.61 7.18 -43.05
N PRO A 261 5.04 8.40 -42.68
CA PRO A 261 5.63 8.68 -41.38
C PRO A 261 4.64 8.41 -40.25
N LYS A 262 5.16 8.15 -39.04
CA LYS A 262 4.40 7.66 -37.87
C LYS A 262 3.14 8.47 -37.55
N TYR A 263 3.16 9.77 -37.78
CA TYR A 263 2.10 10.71 -37.40
C TYR A 263 1.66 11.56 -38.60
N VAL A 264 1.59 10.92 -39.78
CA VAL A 264 1.20 11.58 -41.03
C VAL A 264 -0.16 12.27 -40.87
N GLY A 265 -0.24 13.57 -41.15
CA GLY A 265 -1.50 14.33 -41.07
C GLY A 265 -1.96 14.72 -39.66
N PHE A 266 -1.24 14.36 -38.59
CA PHE A 266 -1.57 14.81 -37.24
C PHE A 266 -1.27 16.29 -37.02
N THR A 267 -2.25 17.00 -36.46
CA THR A 267 -2.09 18.34 -35.89
C THR A 267 -1.53 18.27 -34.45
N PRO A 268 -0.99 19.38 -33.89
CA PRO A 268 -0.61 19.43 -32.47
C PRO A 268 -1.71 18.99 -31.50
N GLN A 269 -2.99 19.24 -31.84
CA GLN A 269 -4.12 18.82 -31.02
C GLN A 269 -4.32 17.30 -31.05
N ASP A 270 -4.14 16.67 -32.21
CA ASP A 270 -4.25 15.21 -32.37
C ASP A 270 -3.18 14.48 -31.54
N TYR A 271 -1.96 15.02 -31.50
CA TYR A 271 -0.92 14.52 -30.59
C TYR A 271 -1.35 14.58 -29.12
N GLY A 272 -1.99 15.68 -28.71
CA GLY A 272 -2.53 15.84 -27.36
C GLY A 272 -3.62 14.81 -27.06
N ASN A 273 -4.60 14.68 -27.95
CA ASN A 273 -5.73 13.78 -27.81
C ASN A 273 -5.29 12.31 -27.77
N GLU A 274 -4.37 11.90 -28.63
CA GLU A 274 -3.81 10.55 -28.66
C GLU A 274 -3.15 10.20 -27.32
N ARG A 275 -2.31 11.11 -26.81
CA ARG A 275 -1.59 10.92 -25.56
C ARG A 275 -2.54 10.85 -24.36
N VAL A 276 -3.52 11.75 -24.32
CA VAL A 276 -4.56 11.77 -23.27
C VAL A 276 -5.36 10.48 -23.30
N ALA A 277 -5.81 10.01 -24.47
CA ALA A 277 -6.60 8.80 -24.59
C ALA A 277 -5.81 7.54 -24.16
N ARG A 278 -4.57 7.37 -24.62
CA ARG A 278 -3.75 6.23 -24.22
C ARG A 278 -3.43 6.21 -22.73
N LYS A 279 -3.04 7.36 -22.17
CA LYS A 279 -2.75 7.46 -20.73
C LYS A 279 -4.02 7.30 -19.89
N GLY A 280 -5.15 7.80 -20.39
CA GLY A 280 -6.46 7.58 -19.79
C GLY A 280 -6.82 6.10 -19.71
N LEU A 281 -6.67 5.35 -20.81
CA LEU A 281 -6.91 3.89 -20.83
C LEU A 281 -5.97 3.12 -19.90
N GLU A 282 -4.70 3.54 -19.82
CA GLU A 282 -3.74 2.96 -18.89
C GLU A 282 -4.18 3.16 -17.44
N ARG A 283 -4.57 4.37 -17.04
CA ARG A 283 -5.07 4.67 -15.68
C ARG A 283 -6.37 3.96 -15.35
N LEU A 284 -7.35 4.00 -16.26
CA LEU A 284 -8.64 3.33 -16.08
C LEU A 284 -8.48 1.83 -15.82
N ARG A 285 -7.44 1.18 -16.35
CA ARG A 285 -7.15 -0.22 -16.05
C ARG A 285 -6.84 -0.48 -14.58
N TRP A 286 -6.19 0.46 -13.90
CA TRP A 286 -5.92 0.38 -12.46
C TRP A 286 -7.15 0.76 -11.64
N GLU A 287 -7.86 1.82 -12.05
CA GLU A 287 -9.07 2.30 -11.36
C GLU A 287 -10.18 1.26 -11.39
N LEU A 288 -10.42 0.62 -12.54
CA LEU A 288 -11.43 -0.42 -12.71
C LEU A 288 -11.17 -1.66 -11.85
N ASP A 289 -9.91 -1.89 -11.45
CA ASP A 289 -9.54 -3.06 -10.65
C ASP A 289 -10.21 -3.07 -9.28
N ARG A 290 -10.58 -1.91 -8.72
CA ARG A 290 -11.23 -1.80 -7.40
C ARG A 290 -12.59 -2.47 -7.31
N TYR A 291 -13.23 -2.68 -8.46
CA TYR A 291 -14.57 -3.27 -8.56
C TYR A 291 -14.53 -4.78 -8.80
N GLU A 292 -13.34 -5.35 -8.95
CA GLU A 292 -13.13 -6.76 -9.19
C GLU A 292 -12.81 -7.47 -7.86
N PRO A 293 -13.12 -8.77 -7.72
CA PRO A 293 -12.89 -9.53 -6.49
C PRO A 293 -11.41 -9.90 -6.36
N PHE A 294 -10.55 -8.90 -6.15
CA PHE A 294 -9.13 -9.04 -5.94
C PHE A 294 -8.70 -8.39 -4.62
N ALA A 295 -7.60 -8.86 -4.06
CA ALA A 295 -6.93 -8.23 -2.92
C ALA A 295 -5.53 -7.76 -3.32
N LEU A 296 -5.17 -6.55 -2.89
CA LEU A 296 -3.81 -6.04 -2.93
C LEU A 296 -2.96 -6.90 -1.98
N ALA A 297 -2.28 -7.92 -2.50
CA ALA A 297 -1.69 -8.99 -1.70
C ALA A 297 -0.29 -9.39 -2.22
N VAL A 298 0.31 -10.42 -1.63
CA VAL A 298 1.58 -10.98 -2.10
C VAL A 298 1.47 -12.48 -2.33
N TYR A 299 2.51 -13.06 -2.92
CA TYR A 299 2.68 -14.51 -3.02
C TYR A 299 4.16 -14.89 -2.85
N ASN A 300 4.42 -16.15 -2.50
CA ASN A 300 5.78 -16.71 -2.53
C ASN A 300 6.11 -17.28 -3.90
N GLY A 301 7.29 -16.95 -4.41
CA GLY A 301 7.77 -17.49 -5.67
C GLY A 301 9.10 -16.89 -6.12
N ARG A 302 9.48 -17.27 -7.34
CA ARG A 302 10.66 -16.72 -8.03
C ARG A 302 10.37 -15.30 -8.54
N THR A 303 11.40 -14.48 -8.59
CA THR A 303 11.30 -13.11 -9.09
C THR A 303 11.07 -13.12 -10.59
N PRO A 304 9.94 -12.57 -11.08
CA PRO A 304 9.64 -12.55 -12.50
C PRO A 304 10.53 -11.53 -13.22
N GLN A 305 10.96 -11.88 -14.43
CA GLN A 305 11.72 -10.98 -15.30
C GLN A 305 10.77 -10.00 -15.99
N VAL A 306 10.66 -8.79 -15.46
CA VAL A 306 9.81 -7.71 -15.96
C VAL A 306 10.61 -6.43 -16.19
N VAL A 307 10.30 -5.71 -17.28
CA VAL A 307 10.96 -4.44 -17.64
C VAL A 307 10.14 -3.23 -17.19
N SER A 308 8.81 -3.35 -17.20
CA SER A 308 7.91 -2.29 -16.76
C SER A 308 6.56 -2.87 -16.35
N ILE A 309 5.83 -2.14 -15.50
CA ILE A 309 4.48 -2.52 -15.05
C ILE A 309 3.52 -1.37 -15.33
N THR A 310 2.55 -1.65 -16.19
CA THR A 310 1.54 -0.69 -16.68
C THR A 310 0.12 -1.20 -16.46
N SER A 311 -0.03 -2.28 -15.68
CA SER A 311 -1.31 -2.88 -15.31
C SER A 311 -1.20 -3.57 -13.96
N PRO A 312 -2.32 -3.75 -13.23
CA PRO A 312 -2.34 -4.56 -12.01
C PRO A 312 -1.67 -5.93 -12.22
N VAL A 313 -0.67 -6.24 -11.39
CA VAL A 313 0.12 -7.46 -11.50
C VAL A 313 -0.71 -8.64 -11.00
N ARG A 314 -0.78 -9.74 -11.75
CA ARG A 314 -1.48 -10.96 -11.32
C ARG A 314 -0.48 -12.05 -10.98
N MET A 315 -0.83 -12.90 -10.01
CA MET A 315 0.00 -14.05 -9.65
C MET A 315 0.14 -15.02 -10.83
N PRO A 316 1.36 -15.33 -11.30
CA PRO A 316 1.57 -16.26 -12.40
C PRO A 316 1.37 -17.72 -11.97
N ALA A 317 0.84 -18.57 -12.86
CA ALA A 317 0.63 -19.99 -12.57
C ALA A 317 1.96 -20.75 -12.35
N ASN A 318 3.02 -20.33 -13.04
CA ASN A 318 4.37 -20.90 -12.96
C ASN A 318 5.27 -20.20 -11.93
N ARG A 319 4.70 -19.60 -10.88
CA ARG A 319 5.42 -18.81 -9.84
C ARG A 319 6.60 -19.53 -9.18
N MET A 320 6.58 -20.87 -9.14
CA MET A 320 7.62 -21.68 -8.50
C MET A 320 8.75 -22.09 -9.45
N THR A 321 8.53 -22.00 -10.77
CA THR A 321 9.45 -22.55 -11.78
C THR A 321 10.02 -21.50 -12.72
N ALA A 322 9.28 -20.43 -13.00
CA ALA A 322 9.72 -19.37 -13.91
C ALA A 322 10.25 -18.14 -13.17
N GLY A 323 11.33 -17.56 -13.68
CA GLY A 323 12.04 -16.44 -13.05
C GLY A 323 13.23 -16.90 -12.22
N ASP A 324 13.79 -15.97 -11.46
CA ASP A 324 15.02 -16.19 -10.70
C ASP A 324 14.72 -16.42 -9.23
N LEU A 325 15.35 -17.45 -8.65
CA LEU A 325 15.38 -17.62 -7.21
C LEU A 325 16.57 -16.83 -6.67
N GLU A 326 16.28 -15.71 -6.03
CA GLU A 326 17.31 -14.82 -5.48
C GLU A 326 18.09 -15.52 -4.36
N GLU A 327 19.41 -15.56 -4.49
CA GLU A 327 20.30 -15.84 -3.36
C GLU A 327 20.48 -14.55 -2.56
N THR A 328 20.05 -14.54 -1.30
CA THR A 328 20.24 -13.38 -0.44
C THR A 328 21.68 -13.33 0.07
N CYS A 329 22.34 -12.21 -0.18
CA CYS A 329 23.71 -11.94 0.25
C CYS A 329 23.79 -10.60 0.97
N VAL A 330 24.82 -10.42 1.79
CA VAL A 330 25.21 -9.10 2.29
C VAL A 330 25.63 -8.24 1.09
N LEU A 331 24.96 -7.10 0.88
CA LEU A 331 25.32 -6.18 -0.18
C LEU A 331 26.35 -5.17 0.32
N THR A 332 27.48 -5.08 -0.37
CA THR A 332 28.60 -4.21 -0.03
C THR A 332 28.17 -2.75 -0.17
N GLY A 333 28.15 -2.02 0.95
CA GLY A 333 27.65 -0.63 0.97
C GLY A 333 26.16 -0.50 0.61
N GLY A 334 25.39 -1.58 0.63
CA GLY A 334 23.99 -1.60 0.22
C GLY A 334 23.76 -1.55 -1.30
N ASP A 335 24.80 -1.75 -2.11
CA ASP A 335 24.68 -1.77 -3.57
C ASP A 335 24.03 -3.07 -4.07
N PRO A 336 22.86 -3.04 -4.76
CA PRO A 336 22.24 -4.22 -5.35
C PRO A 336 23.16 -5.06 -6.25
N PHE A 337 24.25 -4.50 -6.77
CA PHE A 337 25.23 -5.19 -7.59
C PHE A 337 26.46 -5.68 -6.81
N GLY A 338 26.70 -5.14 -5.61
CA GLY A 338 27.84 -5.46 -4.74
C GLY A 338 27.64 -6.71 -3.90
N THR A 339 27.56 -7.89 -4.53
CA THR A 339 27.26 -9.15 -3.81
C THR A 339 28.41 -9.58 -2.91
N GLY A 340 28.15 -9.73 -1.61
CA GLY A 340 29.08 -10.25 -0.60
C GLY A 340 28.70 -11.65 -0.10
N GLU A 341 28.82 -11.87 1.21
CA GLU A 341 28.60 -13.17 1.84
C GLU A 341 27.12 -13.62 1.76
N LYS A 342 26.88 -14.91 1.47
CA LYS A 342 25.54 -15.50 1.49
C LYS A 342 24.97 -15.52 2.90
N VAL A 343 23.68 -15.21 3.04
CA VAL A 343 22.95 -15.28 4.30
C VAL A 343 21.75 -16.21 4.18
N LYS A 344 21.27 -16.68 5.33
CA LYS A 344 20.05 -17.48 5.43
C LYS A 344 18.94 -16.62 6.04
N PRO A 345 17.66 -16.91 5.73
CA PRO A 345 16.55 -16.26 6.40
C PRO A 345 16.64 -16.45 7.92
N GLY A 346 16.48 -15.35 8.66
CA GLY A 346 16.75 -15.29 10.08
C GLY A 346 16.11 -14.09 10.77
N VAL A 347 16.38 -13.95 12.07
CA VAL A 347 15.92 -12.85 12.92
C VAL A 347 17.13 -12.05 13.42
N LEU A 348 16.89 -10.97 14.17
CA LEU A 348 17.97 -10.20 14.79
C LEU A 348 18.71 -11.06 15.83
N SER A 349 20.02 -11.22 15.68
CA SER A 349 20.88 -12.07 16.52
C SER A 349 20.91 -11.62 17.98
N VAL A 350 20.73 -10.32 18.25
CA VAL A 350 20.59 -9.77 19.61
C VAL A 350 19.38 -10.35 20.36
N LEU A 351 18.36 -10.82 19.62
CA LEU A 351 17.20 -11.50 20.15
C LEU A 351 17.30 -13.03 20.00
N GLY A 352 18.45 -13.55 19.56
CA GLY A 352 18.66 -14.96 19.23
C GLY A 352 18.49 -15.91 20.43
N VAL A 353 18.63 -15.41 21.66
CA VAL A 353 18.35 -16.20 22.88
C VAL A 353 16.84 -16.52 23.02
N LEU A 354 15.98 -15.72 22.39
CA LEU A 354 14.52 -15.91 22.33
C LEU A 354 14.09 -16.72 21.09
N GLN A 355 15.05 -17.17 20.26
CA GLN A 355 14.75 -17.88 19.02
C GLN A 355 14.39 -19.34 19.28
N LYS A 356 13.10 -19.62 19.46
CA LYS A 356 12.58 -21.00 19.47
C LYS A 356 12.18 -21.51 18.08
N THR A 357 11.89 -20.59 17.15
CA THR A 357 11.41 -20.92 15.80
C THR A 357 12.54 -20.83 14.78
N SER A 358 12.84 -21.96 14.13
CA SER A 358 13.75 -22.02 12.98
C SER A 358 13.04 -21.52 11.73
N ILE A 359 13.65 -20.58 11.00
CA ILE A 359 13.08 -20.09 9.74
C ILE A 359 13.59 -20.99 8.60
N PRO A 360 12.69 -21.56 7.78
CA PRO A 360 13.09 -22.47 6.71
C PRO A 360 13.87 -21.75 5.60
N ASN A 361 14.76 -22.47 4.91
CA ASN A 361 15.51 -21.93 3.76
C ASN A 361 14.74 -22.05 2.43
N GLY A 362 13.62 -22.79 2.41
CA GLY A 362 12.80 -23.02 1.21
C GLY A 362 12.12 -21.74 0.71
N VAL A 363 11.38 -21.83 -0.41
CA VAL A 363 10.65 -20.67 -0.97
C VAL A 363 9.45 -20.27 -0.11
N GLU A 364 8.81 -21.27 0.47
CA GLU A 364 7.59 -21.17 1.29
C GLU A 364 7.91 -21.32 2.78
N GLY A 365 7.00 -20.85 3.64
CA GLY A 365 7.07 -20.99 5.10
C GLY A 365 8.01 -20.00 5.80
N ARG A 366 8.77 -19.18 5.05
CA ARG A 366 9.70 -18.18 5.63
C ARG A 366 8.94 -17.15 6.44
N ARG A 367 7.90 -16.55 5.85
CA ARG A 367 7.15 -15.47 6.51
C ARG A 367 6.27 -16.02 7.61
N GLN A 368 5.66 -17.18 7.45
CA GLN A 368 4.89 -17.82 8.51
C GLN A 368 5.74 -18.09 9.76
N ALA A 369 6.92 -18.71 9.60
CA ALA A 369 7.85 -18.94 10.71
C ALA A 369 8.34 -17.62 11.36
N PHE A 370 8.66 -16.62 10.53
CA PHE A 370 9.04 -15.30 11.03
C PHE A 370 7.89 -14.61 11.78
N ALA A 371 6.67 -14.70 11.26
CA ALA A 371 5.49 -14.09 11.85
C ALA A 371 5.15 -14.71 13.21
N GLU A 372 5.34 -16.03 13.38
CA GLU A 372 5.25 -16.67 14.70
C GLU A 372 6.28 -16.13 15.69
N TRP A 373 7.51 -15.86 15.24
CA TRP A 373 8.53 -15.26 16.09
C TRP A 373 8.20 -13.80 16.47
N VAL A 374 7.70 -13.00 15.52
CA VAL A 374 7.27 -11.61 15.81
C VAL A 374 6.08 -11.62 16.78
N ALA A 375 5.10 -12.50 16.55
CA ALA A 375 3.86 -12.59 17.33
C ALA A 375 3.98 -13.44 18.61
N SER A 376 5.19 -13.85 18.98
CA SER A 376 5.45 -14.63 20.19
C SER A 376 5.27 -13.78 21.46
N ALA A 377 4.67 -14.35 22.50
CA ALA A 377 4.62 -13.77 23.83
C ALA A 377 6.01 -13.57 24.46
N GLU A 378 7.00 -14.33 23.98
CA GLU A 378 8.39 -14.24 24.43
C GLU A 378 9.17 -13.15 23.70
N ASN A 379 8.59 -12.51 22.67
CA ASN A 379 9.20 -11.39 21.97
C ASN A 379 8.79 -10.07 22.66
N PRO A 380 9.69 -9.44 23.44
CA PRO A 380 9.31 -8.27 24.23
C PRO A 380 9.24 -6.99 23.39
N LEU A 381 9.82 -6.97 22.18
CA LEU A 381 9.78 -5.78 21.34
C LEU A 381 8.38 -5.54 20.79
N THR A 382 7.73 -6.60 20.30
CA THR A 382 6.38 -6.53 19.72
C THR A 382 5.35 -5.96 20.67
N THR A 383 5.33 -6.46 21.91
CA THR A 383 4.36 -6.04 22.93
C THR A 383 4.68 -4.63 23.44
N ARG A 384 5.93 -4.33 23.76
CA ARG A 384 6.35 -2.97 24.18
C ARG A 384 6.05 -1.93 23.11
N ALA A 385 6.31 -2.25 21.84
CA ALA A 385 6.09 -1.34 20.73
C ALA A 385 4.61 -0.97 20.61
N ILE A 386 3.70 -1.95 20.64
CA ILE A 386 2.26 -1.68 20.47
C ILE A 386 1.66 -0.99 21.70
N VAL A 387 2.00 -1.38 22.92
CA VAL A 387 1.43 -0.71 24.12
C VAL A 387 1.96 0.71 24.26
N ASN A 388 3.20 0.99 23.84
CA ASN A 388 3.72 2.35 23.78
C ASN A 388 2.97 3.22 22.75
N ARG A 389 2.56 2.63 21.61
CA ARG A 389 1.68 3.31 20.64
C ARG A 389 0.27 3.55 21.18
N ILE A 390 -0.32 2.55 21.83
CA ILE A 390 -1.63 2.71 22.48
C ILE A 390 -1.58 3.85 23.52
N TRP A 391 -0.52 3.90 24.31
CA TRP A 391 -0.30 4.98 25.27
C TRP A 391 -0.15 6.34 24.58
N LEU A 392 0.68 6.42 23.54
CA LEU A 392 0.81 7.63 22.71
C LEU A 392 -0.53 8.12 22.19
N TRP A 393 -1.39 7.24 21.67
CA TRP A 393 -2.69 7.66 21.10
C TRP A 393 -3.67 8.21 22.14
N HIS A 394 -3.51 7.84 23.42
CA HIS A 394 -4.30 8.40 24.52
C HIS A 394 -3.73 9.70 25.09
N PHE A 395 -2.40 9.80 25.19
CA PHE A 395 -1.74 10.90 25.91
C PHE A 395 -1.00 11.90 25.01
N ASP A 396 -0.95 11.68 23.69
CA ASP A 396 -0.15 12.44 22.70
C ASP A 396 1.35 12.51 23.09
N GLN A 397 1.76 11.57 23.93
CA GLN A 397 3.09 11.43 24.46
C GLN A 397 3.32 9.94 24.75
N PRO A 398 4.37 9.31 24.17
CA PRO A 398 4.69 7.92 24.45
C PRO A 398 5.44 7.78 25.79
N ILE A 399 5.46 6.57 26.35
CA ILE A 399 6.30 6.27 27.51
C ILE A 399 7.77 6.25 27.10
N ALA A 400 8.06 5.63 25.95
CA ALA A 400 9.39 5.52 25.36
C ALA A 400 9.45 6.25 24.01
N GLY A 401 10.24 7.32 23.98
CA GLY A 401 10.74 8.01 22.79
C GLY A 401 9.87 7.99 21.53
N ASN A 402 10.43 7.53 20.42
CA ASN A 402 9.69 7.33 19.19
C ASN A 402 9.19 5.87 19.17
N PRO A 403 7.89 5.59 18.97
CA PRO A 403 7.40 4.21 18.91
C PRO A 403 8.02 3.33 17.82
N ASN A 404 8.67 3.92 16.81
CA ASN A 404 9.36 3.19 15.75
C ASN A 404 10.86 2.96 16.05
N ASN A 405 11.39 3.49 17.16
CA ASN A 405 12.81 3.38 17.50
C ASN A 405 13.05 3.31 19.03
N PHE A 406 13.20 2.08 19.51
CA PHE A 406 13.68 1.72 20.85
C PHE A 406 15.18 1.47 20.90
N GLY A 407 15.89 1.65 19.79
CA GLY A 407 17.35 1.64 19.77
C GLY A 407 17.94 2.75 20.64
N SER A 408 19.24 2.71 20.80
CA SER A 408 20.09 3.64 21.54
C SER A 408 19.95 5.11 21.12
N THR A 409 19.54 5.38 19.88
CA THR A 409 19.22 6.74 19.39
C THR A 409 17.81 7.20 19.74
N GLY A 410 16.93 6.28 20.16
CA GLY A 410 15.64 6.57 20.73
C GLY A 410 15.74 7.11 22.16
N LYS A 411 14.72 7.85 22.62
CA LYS A 411 14.67 8.27 24.03
C LYS A 411 14.28 7.07 24.90
N LYS A 412 14.99 6.91 26.02
CA LYS A 412 14.66 5.89 27.03
C LYS A 412 13.23 6.06 27.58
N PRO A 413 12.60 4.96 28.05
CA PRO A 413 11.31 5.05 28.71
C PRO A 413 11.37 5.99 29.92
N THR A 414 10.38 6.87 30.04
CA THR A 414 10.19 7.71 31.24
C THR A 414 9.78 6.86 32.45
N HIS A 415 8.97 5.83 32.21
CA HIS A 415 8.46 4.90 33.21
C HIS A 415 8.69 3.45 32.72
N PRO A 416 9.92 2.91 32.83
CA PRO A 416 10.26 1.60 32.27
C PRO A 416 9.44 0.45 32.86
N GLU A 417 9.24 0.45 34.20
CA GLU A 417 8.43 -0.57 34.87
C GLU A 417 6.96 -0.55 34.43
N LEU A 418 6.41 0.65 34.17
CA LEU A 418 5.05 0.78 33.64
C LEU A 418 4.94 0.23 32.22
N LEU A 419 5.93 0.51 31.36
CA LEU A 419 5.95 -0.02 30.00
C LEU A 419 6.00 -1.56 30.00
N ASP A 420 6.86 -2.13 30.85
CA ASP A 420 7.01 -3.58 30.99
C ASP A 420 5.75 -4.23 31.55
N TRP A 421 5.15 -3.62 32.57
CA TRP A 421 3.87 -4.08 33.13
C TRP A 421 2.74 -4.05 32.10
N LEU A 422 2.58 -2.93 31.37
CA LEU A 422 1.57 -2.84 30.30
C LEU A 422 1.78 -3.88 29.21
N ALA A 423 3.03 -4.13 28.81
CA ALA A 423 3.37 -5.13 27.81
C ALA A 423 3.02 -6.55 28.28
N ALA A 424 3.34 -6.91 29.51
CA ALA A 424 2.98 -8.19 30.11
C ALA A 424 1.45 -8.34 30.25
N THR A 425 0.78 -7.33 30.80
CA THR A 425 -0.67 -7.32 30.97
C THR A 425 -1.41 -7.41 29.62
N PHE A 426 -0.86 -6.83 28.55
CA PHE A 426 -1.43 -6.98 27.21
C PHE A 426 -1.50 -8.44 26.76
N VAL A 427 -0.43 -9.20 26.99
CA VAL A 427 -0.36 -10.64 26.67
C VAL A 427 -1.31 -11.43 27.58
N GLU A 428 -1.30 -11.15 28.88
CA GLU A 428 -2.18 -11.80 29.87
C GLU A 428 -3.66 -11.60 29.57
N GLN A 429 -4.04 -10.44 29.01
CA GLN A 429 -5.40 -10.13 28.57
C GLN A 429 -5.69 -10.60 27.13
N GLY A 430 -4.93 -11.55 26.62
CA GLY A 430 -5.19 -12.17 25.32
C GLY A 430 -4.93 -11.24 24.13
N TRP A 431 -4.04 -10.26 24.28
CA TRP A 431 -3.66 -9.31 23.22
C TRP A 431 -4.83 -8.44 22.74
N SER A 432 -5.81 -8.19 23.62
CA SER A 432 -7.01 -7.40 23.34
C SER A 432 -6.74 -5.89 23.42
N PHE A 433 -7.00 -5.18 22.32
CA PHE A 433 -6.92 -3.71 22.29
C PHE A 433 -8.00 -3.10 23.17
N LYS A 434 -9.24 -3.61 23.13
CA LYS A 434 -10.34 -3.06 23.93
C LYS A 434 -10.08 -3.22 25.42
N ALA A 435 -9.52 -4.35 25.87
CA ALA A 435 -9.15 -4.56 27.26
C ALA A 435 -8.06 -3.58 27.70
N MET A 436 -7.02 -3.40 26.87
CA MET A 436 -5.94 -2.44 27.15
C MET A 436 -6.43 -0.99 27.17
N HIS A 437 -7.29 -0.58 26.24
CA HIS A 437 -7.91 0.74 26.29
C HIS A 437 -8.76 0.93 27.52
N ARG A 438 -9.57 -0.06 27.88
CA ARG A 438 -10.37 0.00 29.11
C ARG A 438 -9.49 0.17 30.34
N LEU A 439 -8.40 -0.59 30.44
CA LEU A 439 -7.43 -0.49 31.53
C LEU A 439 -6.85 0.93 31.63
N ILE A 440 -6.34 1.46 30.53
CA ILE A 440 -5.76 2.81 30.49
C ILE A 440 -6.81 3.88 30.81
N MET A 441 -7.97 3.85 30.16
CA MET A 441 -8.99 4.89 30.31
C MET A 441 -9.59 4.91 31.72
N THR A 442 -9.67 3.77 32.40
CA THR A 442 -10.21 3.69 33.77
C THR A 442 -9.18 4.00 34.86
N SER A 443 -7.90 4.11 34.52
CA SER A 443 -6.83 4.48 35.44
C SER A 443 -6.98 5.90 36.00
N ASP A 444 -6.39 6.15 37.16
CA ASP A 444 -6.35 7.49 37.74
C ASP A 444 -5.64 8.47 36.82
N VAL A 445 -4.53 8.07 36.19
CA VAL A 445 -3.73 8.94 35.33
C VAL A 445 -4.50 9.48 34.12
N TYR A 446 -5.32 8.65 33.46
CA TYR A 446 -6.18 9.10 32.36
C TYR A 446 -7.30 10.02 32.83
N ARG A 447 -7.78 9.80 34.06
CA ARG A 447 -8.93 10.53 34.64
C ARG A 447 -8.52 11.79 35.41
N ARG A 448 -7.23 12.13 35.46
CA ARG A 448 -6.73 13.36 36.09
C ARG A 448 -7.32 14.59 35.40
N SER A 449 -7.53 15.65 36.19
CA SER A 449 -7.91 16.97 35.67
C SER A 449 -6.78 17.55 34.82
N THR A 450 -7.14 18.43 33.88
CA THR A 450 -6.15 19.26 33.17
C THR A 450 -5.57 20.37 34.03
N ARG A 451 -6.22 20.68 35.16
CA ARG A 451 -5.79 21.68 36.14
C ARG A 451 -5.28 20.97 37.39
N HIS A 452 -3.97 21.06 37.65
CA HIS A 452 -3.38 20.61 38.90
C HIS A 452 -3.64 21.65 40.01
N PRO A 453 -4.02 21.25 41.24
CA PRO A 453 -4.26 22.19 42.34
C PRO A 453 -3.06 23.07 42.67
N ASP A 454 -1.85 22.51 42.56
CA ASP A 454 -0.58 23.23 42.73
C ASP A 454 0.13 23.34 41.37
N HIS A 455 -0.33 24.26 40.54
CA HIS A 455 0.20 24.47 39.18
C HIS A 455 1.62 25.05 39.18
N THR A 456 1.98 25.84 40.20
CA THR A 456 3.30 26.51 40.29
C THR A 456 4.38 25.46 40.55
N THR A 457 4.22 24.63 41.58
CA THR A 457 5.18 23.55 41.86
C THR A 457 5.25 22.55 40.71
N LEU A 458 4.11 22.26 40.06
CA LEU A 458 4.10 21.37 38.90
C LEU A 458 4.91 21.93 37.73
N ALA A 459 4.75 23.22 37.43
CA ALA A 459 5.50 23.88 36.36
C ALA A 459 7.01 23.89 36.64
N GLU A 460 7.42 24.02 37.91
CA GLU A 460 8.82 23.97 38.33
C GLU A 460 9.41 22.55 38.27
N LYS A 461 8.68 21.54 38.77
CA LYS A 461 9.20 20.18 38.93
C LYS A 461 9.02 19.29 37.70
N ASP A 462 8.01 19.55 36.88
CA ASP A 462 7.74 18.79 35.67
C ASP A 462 7.42 19.71 34.47
N PRO A 463 8.39 20.54 34.04
CA PRO A 463 8.19 21.49 32.93
C PRO A 463 7.90 20.78 31.60
N THR A 464 8.30 19.52 31.48
CA THR A 464 8.05 18.69 30.29
C THR A 464 6.78 17.85 30.39
N GLY A 465 6.14 17.84 31.56
CA GLY A 465 4.91 17.11 31.86
C GLY A 465 5.02 15.60 31.67
N THR A 466 6.16 15.01 32.02
CA THR A 466 6.41 13.56 31.89
C THR A 466 5.86 12.75 33.06
N SER A 467 5.58 13.37 34.21
CA SER A 467 5.05 12.69 35.41
C SER A 467 3.56 12.32 35.31
N TYR A 468 2.86 12.86 34.32
CA TYR A 468 1.41 12.77 34.16
C TYR A 468 0.62 13.26 35.39
N ALA A 469 1.16 14.18 36.20
CA ALA A 469 0.48 14.78 37.36
C ALA A 469 -0.84 15.49 37.02
N ALA A 470 -1.01 15.91 35.78
CA ALA A 470 -2.27 16.41 35.22
C ALA A 470 -2.46 15.86 33.79
N PHE A 471 -3.70 15.78 33.33
CA PHE A 471 -4.00 15.38 31.95
C PHE A 471 -3.64 16.51 30.98
N LYS A 472 -2.90 16.20 29.92
CA LYS A 472 -2.55 17.18 28.89
C LYS A 472 -3.57 17.14 27.74
N PRO A 473 -4.21 18.28 27.40
CA PRO A 473 -4.99 18.36 26.18
C PRO A 473 -4.11 18.08 24.96
N ARG A 474 -4.61 17.26 24.04
CA ARG A 474 -3.94 16.98 22.76
C ARG A 474 -4.55 17.78 21.62
N ARG A 475 -3.80 17.93 20.54
CA ARG A 475 -4.33 18.51 19.30
C ARG A 475 -5.30 17.51 18.64
N LEU A 476 -6.32 18.04 17.99
CA LEU A 476 -7.19 17.26 17.12
C LEU A 476 -6.49 17.04 15.78
N THR A 477 -6.65 15.85 15.20
CA THR A 477 -6.17 15.58 13.84
C THR A 477 -7.07 16.25 12.81
N ALA A 478 -6.60 16.37 11.56
CA ALA A 478 -7.40 16.96 10.48
C ALA A 478 -8.70 16.17 10.23
N GLU A 479 -8.64 14.85 10.34
CA GLU A 479 -9.80 13.95 10.26
C GLU A 479 -10.79 14.19 11.38
N GLU A 480 -10.33 14.36 12.62
CA GLU A 480 -11.21 14.67 13.75
C GLU A 480 -11.92 16.00 13.56
N LEU A 481 -11.21 17.01 13.06
CA LEU A 481 -11.79 18.32 12.76
C LEU A 481 -12.86 18.21 11.68
N ARG A 482 -12.54 17.59 10.53
CA ARG A 482 -13.47 17.42 9.41
C ARG A 482 -14.70 16.60 9.81
N ASP A 483 -14.50 15.45 10.46
CA ASP A 483 -15.59 14.58 10.89
C ASP A 483 -16.49 15.28 11.92
N SER A 484 -15.91 16.08 12.84
CA SER A 484 -16.67 16.85 13.83
C SER A 484 -17.50 17.95 13.17
N MET A 485 -16.97 18.62 12.15
CA MET A 485 -17.72 19.63 11.39
C MET A 485 -18.93 19.00 10.68
N LEU A 486 -18.73 17.89 9.98
CA LEU A 486 -19.82 17.16 9.31
C LEU A 486 -20.84 16.59 10.31
N ALA A 487 -20.38 16.14 11.48
CA ALA A 487 -21.28 15.67 12.53
C ALA A 487 -22.12 16.81 13.11
N ALA A 488 -21.53 17.98 13.34
CA ALA A 488 -22.21 19.16 13.88
C ALA A 488 -23.28 19.72 12.93
N THR A 489 -23.09 19.60 11.61
CA THR A 489 -24.07 20.00 10.60
C THR A 489 -25.12 18.92 10.30
N GLY A 490 -24.95 17.70 10.82
CA GLY A 490 -25.84 16.56 10.52
C GLY A 490 -25.60 15.93 9.14
N GLU A 491 -24.48 16.26 8.48
CA GLU A 491 -24.15 15.79 7.14
C GLU A 491 -23.28 14.53 7.11
N LEU A 492 -22.70 14.15 8.25
CA LEU A 492 -21.79 13.00 8.35
C LEU A 492 -22.50 11.69 7.99
N ASN A 493 -22.01 11.03 6.94
CA ASN A 493 -22.39 9.66 6.61
C ASN A 493 -21.52 8.66 7.40
N LEU A 494 -22.20 7.88 8.25
CA LEU A 494 -21.62 6.85 9.12
C LEU A 494 -21.53 5.45 8.48
N ALA A 495 -21.78 5.31 7.19
CA ALA A 495 -21.62 4.04 6.48
C ALA A 495 -20.18 3.52 6.58
N LEU A 496 -20.02 2.28 7.01
CA LEU A 496 -18.74 1.60 7.20
C LEU A 496 -18.25 0.95 5.90
N GLY A 497 -16.96 1.05 5.63
CA GLY A 497 -16.24 0.33 4.58
C GLY A 497 -16.60 0.69 3.14
N GLY A 498 -16.03 0.00 2.16
CA GLY A 498 -16.28 0.19 0.74
C GLY A 498 -15.31 1.17 0.09
N ILE A 499 -15.49 1.43 -1.20
CA ILE A 499 -14.48 2.19 -1.97
C ILE A 499 -14.26 3.61 -1.39
N PRO A 500 -13.05 4.19 -1.55
CA PRO A 500 -12.77 5.52 -1.05
C PRO A 500 -13.66 6.57 -1.71
N ASN A 501 -14.10 7.56 -0.93
CA ASN A 501 -14.79 8.73 -1.45
C ASN A 501 -13.81 9.85 -1.80
N ARG A 502 -14.25 10.74 -2.67
CA ARG A 502 -13.58 11.95 -3.14
C ARG A 502 -14.35 13.14 -2.55
N PRO A 503 -13.87 13.72 -1.43
CA PRO A 503 -14.46 14.93 -0.85
C PRO A 503 -14.45 16.11 -1.81
N GLU A 504 -15.24 17.13 -1.48
CA GLU A 504 -15.13 18.42 -2.15
C GLU A 504 -13.72 18.98 -2.00
N ILE A 505 -13.21 19.55 -3.09
CA ILE A 505 -11.91 20.20 -3.13
C ILE A 505 -12.13 21.69 -3.34
N ASN A 506 -11.39 22.52 -2.60
CA ASN A 506 -11.40 23.96 -2.83
C ASN A 506 -10.97 24.25 -4.28
N LEU A 507 -11.70 25.11 -4.99
CA LEU A 507 -11.46 25.38 -6.40
C LEU A 507 -10.04 25.91 -6.66
N GLU A 508 -9.49 26.73 -5.77
CA GLU A 508 -8.12 27.21 -5.85
C GLU A 508 -7.12 26.04 -5.84
N ALA A 509 -7.29 25.08 -4.92
CA ALA A 509 -6.45 23.89 -4.84
C ALA A 509 -6.67 22.93 -6.03
N ALA A 510 -7.89 22.88 -6.57
CA ALA A 510 -8.23 22.04 -7.72
C ALA A 510 -7.63 22.56 -9.04
N LEU A 511 -7.54 23.90 -9.18
CA LEU A 511 -7.03 24.58 -10.36
C LEU A 511 -5.49 24.76 -10.35
N GLN A 512 -4.80 24.41 -9.26
CA GLN A 512 -3.35 24.43 -9.25
C GLN A 512 -2.79 23.46 -10.32
N PRO A 513 -1.85 23.91 -11.17
CA PRO A 513 -1.30 23.07 -12.22
C PRO A 513 -0.53 21.90 -11.62
N ARG A 514 -0.92 20.67 -11.97
CA ARG A 514 -0.25 19.43 -11.57
C ARG A 514 0.37 18.79 -12.78
N GLN A 515 1.68 18.58 -12.77
CA GLN A 515 2.38 17.90 -13.86
C GLN A 515 2.60 16.43 -13.48
N VAL A 516 2.23 15.52 -14.37
CA VAL A 516 2.61 14.09 -14.29
C VAL A 516 3.27 13.73 -15.61
N MET A 517 4.57 13.39 -15.56
CA MET A 517 5.42 12.92 -16.67
C MET A 517 4.95 13.35 -18.08
N GLY A 518 5.07 14.66 -18.33
CA GLY A 518 4.80 15.29 -19.63
C GLY A 518 3.31 15.46 -20.00
N THR A 519 2.40 15.38 -19.03
CA THR A 519 0.99 15.81 -19.15
C THR A 519 0.52 16.54 -17.89
N PHE A 520 -0.67 17.13 -17.94
CA PHE A 520 -1.36 17.67 -16.77
C PHE A 520 -2.15 16.55 -16.07
N ALA A 521 -2.00 16.42 -14.75
CA ALA A 521 -2.88 15.60 -13.95
C ALA A 521 -4.11 16.41 -13.55
N ALA A 522 -5.30 15.89 -13.87
CA ALA A 522 -6.52 16.45 -13.34
C ALA A 522 -6.55 16.31 -11.81
N ALA A 523 -7.10 17.30 -11.12
CA ALA A 523 -7.58 17.07 -9.76
C ALA A 523 -8.69 16.00 -9.78
N TRP A 524 -8.84 15.25 -8.69
CA TRP A 524 -9.97 14.32 -8.62
C TRP A 524 -11.28 15.11 -8.70
N THR A 525 -12.27 14.52 -9.37
CA THR A 525 -13.63 15.04 -9.33
C THR A 525 -14.31 14.52 -8.05
N PRO A 526 -14.87 15.39 -7.20
CA PRO A 526 -15.62 14.96 -6.01
C PRO A 526 -16.76 13.99 -6.39
N ASN A 527 -17.16 13.09 -5.48
CA ASN A 527 -18.36 12.28 -5.74
C ASN A 527 -19.59 13.19 -5.89
N PRO A 528 -20.50 12.89 -6.83
CA PRO A 528 -21.57 13.81 -7.21
C PRO A 528 -22.60 14.06 -6.09
N LEU A 529 -22.83 13.08 -5.20
CA LEU A 529 -23.82 13.19 -4.13
C LEU A 529 -23.18 13.49 -2.77
N PRO A 530 -23.72 14.42 -1.96
CA PRO A 530 -23.25 14.69 -0.60
C PRO A 530 -23.10 13.43 0.25
N GLN A 531 -24.06 12.50 0.18
CA GLN A 531 -24.03 11.24 0.95
C GLN A 531 -22.82 10.37 0.57
N GLN A 532 -22.32 10.45 -0.66
CA GLN A 532 -21.12 9.73 -1.09
C GLN A 532 -19.83 10.41 -0.58
N ARG A 533 -19.78 11.75 -0.58
CA ARG A 533 -18.57 12.51 -0.25
C ARG A 533 -18.45 12.98 1.21
N HIS A 534 -19.53 12.97 1.98
CA HIS A 534 -19.56 13.35 3.41
C HIS A 534 -19.35 12.16 4.35
N ARG A 535 -18.60 11.14 3.89
CA ARG A 535 -18.18 10.02 4.74
C ARG A 535 -17.09 10.44 5.71
N ARG A 536 -16.91 9.65 6.77
CA ARG A 536 -15.78 9.78 7.71
C ARG A 536 -14.46 9.86 6.94
N SER A 537 -13.55 10.68 7.44
CA SER A 537 -12.32 11.05 6.74
C SER A 537 -11.37 9.87 6.49
N ILE A 538 -11.49 8.78 7.24
CA ILE A 538 -10.79 7.52 6.97
C ILE A 538 -11.12 6.92 5.58
N TYR A 539 -12.31 7.21 5.04
CA TYR A 539 -12.73 6.77 3.72
C TYR A 539 -12.38 7.72 2.60
N ALA A 540 -11.87 8.92 2.90
CA ALA A 540 -11.39 9.82 1.86
C ALA A 540 -10.19 9.18 1.15
N LEU A 541 -10.16 9.28 -0.18
CA LEU A 541 -9.04 8.83 -1.01
C LEU A 541 -7.74 9.50 -0.53
N LYS A 542 -6.74 8.69 -0.15
CA LYS A 542 -5.47 9.12 0.44
C LYS A 542 -4.31 9.11 -0.54
#